data_AF-A0A7J8YEK3-F1
#
_entry.id   AF-A0A7J8YEK3-F1
#
_cell.length_a   1.000
_cell.length_b   1.000
_cell.length_c   1.000
_cell.angle_alpha   90.00
_cell.angle_beta   90.00
_cell.angle_gamma   90.00
#
_symmetry.space_group_name_H-M   'P 1'
#
loop_
_entity.id
_entity.type
_entity.pdbx_description
1 polymer ?
#
loop_
_entity_poly.entity_id
_entity_poly.type
_entity_poly.pdbx_seq_one_letter_code
_entity_poly.pdbx_strand_id
1 'polypeptide(L)'
;MAAEEEDVWAKATKVADDLYEIRDTFFPQNADDKTSKLQHESDLALNLLDSIPAEQRKLPARRAAYEYLRGKILDVVPDYRKEAEDHLSKAVKLNPSLGDAWLCLGNCIWKKGDLTSAKNCFNLALSKGPNKKILCQLSMLERRMAQGKGFYSFFFSSQSLLVILLCMFSGYLWSSEANLSVFELKISLLGISSADNQAEMVEESIQHAREAITLDVKDGNSWCKILQTCIML
;
A
#
# COMPACT_ATOMS: atom_id res chain seq x y z
N MET A 1 -27.17 -3.73 -26.14
CA MET A 1 -26.10 -2.74 -26.33
C MET A 1 -25.79 -1.96 -25.06
N ALA A 2 -26.32 -0.76 -24.74
CA ALA A 2 -25.86 0.01 -23.57
C ALA A 2 -25.84 -0.76 -22.22
N ALA A 3 -26.86 -1.58 -21.94
CA ALA A 3 -26.91 -2.40 -20.72
C ALA A 3 -25.91 -3.58 -20.69
N GLU A 4 -25.61 -4.18 -21.84
CA GLU A 4 -24.57 -5.22 -21.96
C GLU A 4 -23.16 -4.62 -21.97
N GLU A 5 -23.01 -3.38 -22.43
CA GLU A 5 -21.75 -2.65 -22.46
C GLU A 5 -21.31 -2.22 -21.05
N GLU A 6 -22.23 -1.69 -20.25
CA GLU A 6 -21.98 -1.34 -18.86
C GLU A 6 -21.65 -2.58 -18.01
N ASP A 7 -22.25 -3.72 -18.35
CA ASP A 7 -21.99 -5.02 -17.74
C ASP A 7 -20.55 -5.52 -17.97
N VAL A 8 -19.97 -5.37 -19.16
CA VAL A 8 -18.57 -5.80 -19.42
C VAL A 8 -17.56 -4.98 -18.60
N TRP A 9 -17.74 -3.66 -18.52
CA TRP A 9 -16.87 -2.80 -17.69
C TRP A 9 -16.98 -3.13 -16.20
N ALA A 10 -18.20 -3.36 -15.71
CA ALA A 10 -18.43 -3.76 -14.33
C ALA A 10 -17.76 -5.11 -14.03
N LYS A 11 -17.88 -6.08 -14.94
CA LYS A 11 -17.21 -7.39 -14.84
C LYS A 11 -15.69 -7.25 -14.81
N ALA A 12 -15.10 -6.50 -15.75
CA ALA A 12 -13.65 -6.30 -15.80
C ALA A 12 -13.11 -5.62 -14.53
N THR A 13 -13.86 -4.64 -14.01
CA THR A 13 -13.53 -3.96 -12.75
C THR A 13 -13.58 -4.92 -11.58
N LYS A 14 -14.66 -5.70 -11.48
CA LYS A 14 -14.84 -6.70 -10.42
C LYS A 14 -13.74 -7.75 -10.45
N VAL A 15 -13.39 -8.30 -11.61
CA VAL A 15 -12.30 -9.29 -11.73
C VAL A 15 -10.96 -8.69 -11.28
N ALA A 16 -10.68 -7.42 -11.61
CA ALA A 16 -9.48 -6.74 -11.14
C ALA A 16 -9.46 -6.52 -9.60
N ASP A 17 -10.62 -6.34 -8.98
CA ASP A 17 -10.75 -6.26 -7.51
C ASP A 17 -10.60 -7.65 -6.86
N ASP A 18 -11.28 -8.66 -7.40
CA ASP A 18 -11.21 -10.05 -6.92
C ASP A 18 -9.77 -10.59 -6.98
N LEU A 19 -8.98 -10.17 -7.98
CA LEU A 19 -7.54 -10.47 -8.06
C LEU A 19 -6.74 -9.96 -6.85
N TYR A 20 -7.04 -8.76 -6.36
CA TYR A 20 -6.39 -8.20 -5.16
C TYR A 20 -6.85 -8.93 -3.90
N GLU A 21 -8.11 -9.36 -3.83
CA GLU A 21 -8.57 -10.23 -2.75
C GLU A 21 -7.85 -11.59 -2.77
N ILE A 22 -7.67 -12.22 -3.92
CA ILE A 22 -6.88 -13.45 -4.04
C ILE A 22 -5.43 -13.20 -3.57
N ARG A 23 -4.81 -12.11 -4.02
CA ARG A 23 -3.46 -11.73 -3.59
C ARG A 23 -3.36 -11.60 -2.07
N ASP A 24 -4.37 -11.03 -1.43
CA ASP A 24 -4.34 -10.70 0.00
C ASP A 24 -4.86 -11.83 0.90
N THR A 25 -5.57 -12.82 0.34
CA THR A 25 -6.20 -13.91 1.12
C THR A 25 -5.68 -15.33 0.79
N PHE A 26 -5.06 -15.53 -0.37
CA PHE A 26 -4.51 -16.84 -0.76
C PHE A 26 -3.07 -17.01 -0.27
N PHE A 27 -2.85 -17.97 0.63
CA PHE A 27 -1.56 -18.28 1.23
C PHE A 27 -1.23 -19.78 1.12
N PRO A 28 -0.79 -20.25 -0.07
CA PRO A 28 -0.36 -21.64 -0.26
C PRO A 28 0.96 -21.93 0.47
N GLN A 29 1.27 -23.22 0.65
CA GLN A 29 2.54 -23.64 1.26
C GLN A 29 3.76 -23.26 0.42
N ASN A 30 3.63 -23.31 -0.91
CA ASN A 30 4.67 -22.90 -1.85
C ASN A 30 4.37 -21.51 -2.43
N ALA A 31 5.33 -20.59 -2.33
CA ALA A 31 5.21 -19.24 -2.88
C ALA A 31 5.01 -19.22 -4.40
N ASP A 32 5.61 -20.19 -5.11
CA ASP A 32 5.47 -20.29 -6.57
C ASP A 32 4.03 -20.58 -6.98
N ASP A 33 3.30 -21.39 -6.19
CA ASP A 33 1.88 -21.68 -6.44
C ASP A 33 1.02 -20.42 -6.37
N LYS A 34 1.36 -19.49 -5.46
CA LYS A 34 0.68 -18.19 -5.36
C LYS A 34 0.93 -17.36 -6.61
N THR A 35 2.19 -17.26 -7.02
CA THR A 35 2.59 -16.49 -8.22
C THR A 35 1.98 -17.08 -9.48
N SER A 36 2.00 -18.41 -9.66
CA SER A 36 1.39 -19.09 -10.79
C SER A 36 -0.13 -18.89 -10.83
N LYS A 37 -0.81 -18.97 -9.69
CA LYS A 37 -2.25 -18.69 -9.62
C LYS A 37 -2.56 -17.25 -9.99
N LEU A 38 -1.85 -16.28 -9.40
CA LEU A 38 -2.04 -14.86 -9.70
C LEU A 38 -1.76 -14.56 -11.17
N GLN A 39 -0.74 -15.18 -11.77
CA GLN A 39 -0.44 -15.03 -13.18
C GLN A 39 -1.58 -15.57 -14.05
N HIS A 40 -2.06 -16.78 -13.77
CA HIS A 40 -3.15 -17.39 -14.52
C HIS A 40 -4.43 -16.55 -14.47
N GLU A 41 -4.83 -16.11 -13.28
CA GLU A 41 -6.02 -15.27 -13.10
C GLU A 41 -5.84 -13.88 -13.74
N SER A 42 -4.61 -13.34 -13.74
CA SER A 42 -4.30 -12.09 -14.45
C SER A 42 -4.49 -12.22 -15.96
N ASP A 43 -4.05 -13.32 -16.55
CA ASP A 43 -4.19 -13.55 -17.99
C ASP A 43 -5.68 -13.65 -18.38
N LEU A 44 -6.50 -14.31 -17.55
CA LEU A 44 -7.96 -14.34 -17.73
C LEU A 44 -8.59 -12.94 -17.61
N ALA A 45 -8.17 -12.16 -16.61
CA ALA A 45 -8.65 -10.80 -16.40
C ALA A 45 -8.26 -9.86 -17.56
N LEU A 46 -7.04 -10.00 -18.09
CA LEU A 46 -6.58 -9.25 -19.26
C LEU A 46 -7.39 -9.60 -20.51
N ASN A 47 -7.67 -10.88 -20.75
CA ASN A 47 -8.52 -11.32 -21.87
C ASN A 47 -9.93 -10.71 -21.78
N LEU A 48 -10.52 -10.67 -20.58
CA LEU A 48 -11.81 -10.02 -20.35
C LEU A 48 -11.74 -8.50 -20.57
N LEU A 49 -10.68 -7.86 -20.09
CA LEU A 49 -10.48 -6.42 -20.31
C LEU A 49 -10.29 -6.11 -21.81
N ASP A 50 -9.54 -6.95 -22.52
CA ASP A 50 -9.26 -6.79 -23.94
C ASP A 50 -10.48 -7.03 -24.83
N SER A 51 -11.52 -7.74 -24.32
CA SER A 51 -12.80 -7.88 -25.02
C SER A 51 -13.61 -6.58 -25.09
N ILE A 52 -13.25 -5.53 -24.34
CA ILE A 52 -13.90 -4.22 -24.42
C ILE A 52 -13.60 -3.58 -25.79
N PRO A 53 -14.59 -3.27 -26.65
CA PRO A 53 -14.35 -2.71 -27.98
C PRO A 53 -13.57 -1.38 -27.95
N ALA A 54 -12.74 -1.13 -28.97
CA ALA A 54 -11.91 0.08 -29.05
C ALA A 54 -12.75 1.37 -29.11
N GLU A 55 -13.96 1.29 -29.65
CA GLU A 55 -14.95 2.36 -29.73
C GLU A 55 -15.31 2.91 -28.34
N GLN A 56 -15.41 2.01 -27.35
CA GLN A 56 -15.75 2.37 -25.98
C GLN A 56 -14.57 3.01 -25.24
N ARG A 57 -13.34 2.83 -25.74
CA ARG A 57 -12.11 3.36 -25.15
C ARG A 57 -11.75 4.77 -25.67
N LYS A 58 -12.57 5.37 -26.53
CA LYS A 58 -12.27 6.66 -27.19
C LYS A 58 -12.30 7.85 -26.23
N LEU A 59 -13.25 7.86 -25.30
CA LEU A 59 -13.38 8.95 -24.33
C LEU A 59 -12.18 8.95 -23.37
N PRO A 60 -11.57 10.11 -23.05
CA PRO A 60 -10.40 10.18 -22.17
C PRO A 60 -10.60 9.48 -20.82
N ALA A 61 -11.79 9.61 -20.21
CA ALA A 61 -12.13 8.97 -18.95
C ALA A 61 -12.18 7.43 -19.06
N ARG A 62 -12.81 6.90 -20.13
CA ARG A 62 -12.86 5.45 -20.39
C ARG A 62 -11.48 4.91 -20.75
N ARG A 63 -10.70 5.67 -21.51
CA ARG A 63 -9.30 5.33 -21.82
C ARG A 63 -8.46 5.27 -20.54
N ALA A 64 -8.57 6.27 -19.66
CA ALA A 64 -7.88 6.27 -18.39
C ALA A 64 -8.27 5.07 -17.53
N ALA A 65 -9.56 4.74 -17.45
CA ALA A 65 -10.06 3.58 -16.72
C ALA A 65 -9.52 2.25 -17.29
N TYR A 66 -9.49 2.09 -18.62
CA TYR A 66 -8.91 0.91 -19.26
C TYR A 66 -7.42 0.76 -18.93
N GLU A 67 -6.63 1.83 -19.08
CA GLU A 67 -5.20 1.81 -18.78
C GLU A 67 -4.94 1.55 -17.28
N TYR A 68 -5.78 2.11 -16.41
CA TYR A 68 -5.75 1.84 -14.96
C TYR A 68 -6.01 0.36 -14.65
N LEU A 69 -7.11 -0.21 -15.18
CA LEU A 69 -7.46 -1.60 -14.94
C LEU A 69 -6.36 -2.55 -15.45
N ARG A 70 -5.82 -2.28 -16.65
CA ARG A 70 -4.74 -3.09 -17.23
C ARG A 70 -3.50 -3.06 -16.36
N GLY A 71 -3.09 -1.86 -15.93
CA GLY A 71 -1.96 -1.69 -15.03
C GLY A 71 -2.17 -2.33 -13.66
N LYS A 72 -3.38 -2.21 -13.09
CA LYS A 72 -3.76 -2.84 -11.82
C LYS A 72 -3.67 -4.36 -11.88
N ILE A 73 -4.21 -4.97 -12.95
CA ILE A 73 -4.15 -6.42 -13.15
C ILE A 73 -2.69 -6.89 -13.26
N LEU A 74 -1.88 -6.20 -14.06
CA LEU A 74 -0.45 -6.54 -14.22
C LEU A 74 0.36 -6.37 -12.92
N ASP A 75 -0.04 -5.45 -12.05
CA ASP A 75 0.61 -5.21 -10.75
C ASP A 75 0.17 -6.21 -9.65
N VAL A 76 -0.69 -7.19 -9.91
CA VAL A 76 -1.12 -8.10 -8.83
C VAL A 76 0.02 -9.02 -8.33
N VAL A 77 0.97 -9.34 -9.21
CA VAL A 77 2.12 -10.21 -8.90
C VAL A 77 3.14 -9.48 -8.00
N PRO A 78 3.91 -10.22 -7.18
CA PRO A 78 4.87 -9.61 -6.26
C PRO A 78 6.02 -8.89 -6.97
N ASP A 79 6.47 -9.41 -8.10
CA ASP A 79 7.59 -8.85 -8.86
C ASP A 79 7.21 -7.58 -9.64
N TYR A 80 8.16 -6.67 -9.77
CA TYR A 80 8.00 -5.47 -10.57
C TYR A 80 7.83 -5.81 -12.06
N ARG A 81 6.81 -5.21 -12.69
CA ARG A 81 6.58 -5.26 -14.14
C ARG A 81 6.60 -3.87 -14.74
N LYS A 82 7.50 -3.65 -15.69
CA LYS A 82 7.57 -2.38 -16.43
C LYS A 82 6.27 -2.08 -17.16
N GLU A 83 5.60 -3.09 -17.71
CA GLU A 83 4.32 -2.92 -18.40
C GLU A 83 3.23 -2.36 -17.46
N ALA A 84 3.20 -2.79 -16.19
CA ALA A 84 2.28 -2.24 -15.21
C ALA A 84 2.53 -0.75 -14.97
N GLU A 85 3.81 -0.36 -14.79
CA GLU A 85 4.22 1.05 -14.63
C GLU A 85 3.81 1.90 -15.85
N ASP A 86 4.05 1.39 -17.06
CA ASP A 86 3.74 2.11 -18.31
C ASP A 86 2.22 2.38 -18.43
N HIS A 87 1.38 1.38 -18.13
CA HIS A 87 -0.07 1.51 -18.15
C HIS A 87 -0.60 2.45 -17.05
N LEU A 88 -0.11 2.30 -15.82
CA LEU A 88 -0.51 3.14 -14.69
C LEU A 88 -0.08 4.60 -14.90
N SER A 89 1.13 4.82 -15.40
CA SER A 89 1.64 6.14 -15.77
C SER A 89 0.78 6.82 -16.83
N LYS A 90 0.27 6.04 -17.79
CA LYS A 90 -0.64 6.55 -18.82
C LYS A 90 -2.03 6.86 -18.24
N ALA A 91 -2.53 6.03 -17.33
CA ALA A 91 -3.80 6.26 -16.65
C ALA A 91 -3.82 7.59 -15.89
N VAL A 92 -2.78 7.87 -15.09
CA VAL A 92 -2.69 9.12 -14.31
C VAL A 92 -2.47 10.35 -15.18
N LYS A 93 -1.84 10.21 -16.36
CA LYS A 93 -1.72 11.30 -17.34
C LYS A 93 -3.06 11.63 -18.01
N LEU A 94 -3.87 10.61 -18.29
CA LEU A 94 -5.19 10.77 -18.90
C LEU A 94 -6.24 11.28 -17.90
N ASN A 95 -6.18 10.82 -16.66
CA ASN A 95 -7.02 11.29 -15.57
C ASN A 95 -6.21 11.49 -14.27
N PRO A 96 -5.69 12.70 -14.04
CA PRO A 96 -4.92 13.01 -12.84
C PRO A 96 -5.71 12.93 -11.53
N SER A 97 -7.05 12.97 -11.60
CA SER A 97 -7.93 12.90 -10.42
C SER A 97 -8.18 11.47 -9.91
N LEU A 98 -7.73 10.45 -10.66
CA LEU A 98 -7.93 9.05 -10.31
C LEU A 98 -6.98 8.61 -9.19
N GLY A 99 -7.37 8.81 -7.94
CA GLY A 99 -6.57 8.50 -6.75
C GLY A 99 -6.10 7.05 -6.69
N ASP A 100 -6.96 6.08 -7.05
CA ASP A 100 -6.60 4.66 -7.05
C ASP A 100 -5.51 4.32 -8.10
N ALA A 101 -5.45 5.05 -9.21
CA ALA A 101 -4.38 4.86 -10.19
C ALA A 101 -3.03 5.35 -9.66
N TRP A 102 -3.01 6.46 -8.92
CA TRP A 102 -1.80 6.93 -8.23
C TRP A 102 -1.35 5.98 -7.12
N LEU A 103 -2.30 5.40 -6.37
CA LEU A 103 -2.01 4.35 -5.38
C LEU A 103 -1.37 3.12 -6.04
N CYS A 104 -1.97 2.58 -7.10
CA CYS A 104 -1.39 1.45 -7.83
C CYS A 104 -0.03 1.81 -8.44
N LEU A 105 0.15 3.00 -9.01
CA LEU A 105 1.44 3.45 -9.55
C LEU A 105 2.52 3.50 -8.47
N GLY A 106 2.19 4.05 -7.29
CA GLY A 106 3.10 4.09 -6.14
C GLY A 106 3.51 2.70 -5.68
N ASN A 107 2.57 1.75 -5.59
CA ASN A 107 2.88 0.35 -5.25
C ASN A 107 3.79 -0.32 -6.30
N CYS A 108 3.52 -0.08 -7.58
CA CYS A 108 4.33 -0.61 -8.68
C CYS A 108 5.78 -0.07 -8.62
N ILE A 109 5.95 1.24 -8.43
CA ILE A 109 7.25 1.90 -8.28
C ILE A 109 7.95 1.45 -6.99
N TRP A 110 7.20 1.18 -5.93
CA TRP A 110 7.77 0.63 -4.70
C TRP A 110 8.40 -0.76 -4.97
N LYS A 111 7.74 -1.64 -5.73
CA LYS A 111 8.33 -2.94 -6.13
C LYS A 111 9.61 -2.79 -6.94
N LYS A 112 9.71 -1.74 -7.77
CA LYS A 112 10.93 -1.37 -8.50
C LYS A 112 12.10 -0.98 -7.58
N GLY A 113 11.79 -0.55 -6.36
CA GLY A 113 12.75 -0.12 -5.34
C GLY A 113 12.99 1.38 -5.29
N ASP A 114 12.31 2.17 -6.11
CA ASP A 114 12.40 3.65 -6.08
C ASP A 114 11.43 4.22 -5.04
N LEU A 115 11.85 4.18 -3.78
CA LEU A 115 11.02 4.59 -2.65
C LEU A 115 10.64 6.08 -2.70
N THR A 116 11.52 6.94 -3.20
CA THR A 116 11.27 8.38 -3.31
C THR A 116 10.16 8.67 -4.32
N SER A 117 10.23 8.06 -5.51
CA SER A 117 9.17 8.23 -6.52
C SER A 117 7.84 7.61 -6.07
N ALA A 118 7.88 6.49 -5.33
CA ALA A 118 6.68 5.90 -4.74
C ALA A 118 6.05 6.82 -3.68
N LYS A 119 6.84 7.45 -2.79
CA LYS A 119 6.36 8.47 -1.83
C LYS A 119 5.63 9.60 -2.55
N ASN A 120 6.22 10.12 -3.63
CA ASN A 120 5.62 11.19 -4.44
C ASN A 120 4.26 10.76 -5.03
N CYS A 121 4.15 9.52 -5.52
CA CYS A 121 2.88 9.00 -6.05
C CYS A 121 1.81 8.91 -4.96
N PHE A 122 2.15 8.44 -3.75
CA PHE A 122 1.20 8.39 -2.64
C PHE A 122 0.77 9.78 -2.17
N ASN A 123 1.69 10.75 -2.11
CA ASN A 123 1.35 12.14 -1.79
C ASN A 123 0.41 12.75 -2.84
N LEU A 124 0.67 12.50 -4.14
CA LEU A 124 -0.23 12.92 -5.21
C LEU A 124 -1.60 12.25 -5.12
N ALA A 125 -1.65 10.98 -4.69
CA ALA A 125 -2.89 10.27 -4.46
C ALA A 125 -3.68 10.87 -3.27
N LEU A 126 -3.03 11.17 -2.14
CA LEU A 126 -3.64 11.85 -0.99
C LEU A 126 -4.12 13.26 -1.30
N SER A 127 -3.47 13.96 -2.23
CA SER A 127 -3.94 15.28 -2.69
C SER A 127 -5.33 15.25 -3.33
N LYS A 128 -5.85 14.06 -3.69
CA LYS A 128 -7.19 13.87 -4.26
C LYS A 128 -8.25 13.60 -3.20
N GLY A 129 -7.84 13.30 -1.98
CA GLY A 129 -8.72 13.07 -0.85
C GLY A 129 -8.07 12.13 0.18
N PRO A 130 -8.47 12.25 1.46
CA PRO A 130 -7.98 11.37 2.50
C PRO A 130 -8.42 9.93 2.23
N ASN A 131 -7.48 8.98 2.32
CA ASN A 131 -7.74 7.57 2.07
C ASN A 131 -6.89 6.70 2.99
N LYS A 132 -7.57 5.87 3.77
CA LYS A 132 -6.95 4.94 4.73
C LYS A 132 -5.89 4.05 4.08
N LYS A 133 -6.16 3.47 2.90
CA LYS A 133 -5.21 2.58 2.21
C LYS A 133 -3.92 3.34 1.85
N ILE A 134 -4.05 4.55 1.33
CA ILE A 134 -2.90 5.36 0.91
C ILE A 134 -2.06 5.77 2.13
N LEU A 135 -2.70 6.22 3.22
CA LEU A 135 -2.03 6.57 4.47
C LEU A 135 -1.27 5.36 5.07
N CYS A 136 -1.88 4.17 5.05
CA CYS A 136 -1.18 2.95 5.47
C CYS A 136 0.03 2.64 4.60
N GLN A 137 -0.08 2.74 3.27
CA GLN A 137 1.05 2.50 2.36
C GLN A 137 2.18 3.52 2.56
N LEU A 138 1.84 4.79 2.73
CA LEU A 138 2.79 5.87 2.98
C LEU A 138 3.54 5.65 4.30
N SER A 139 2.82 5.31 5.37
CA SER A 139 3.39 4.95 6.67
C SER A 139 4.39 3.80 6.56
N MET A 140 4.05 2.72 5.85
CA MET A 140 4.95 1.57 5.66
C MET A 140 6.18 1.94 4.82
N LEU A 141 6.00 2.76 3.78
CA LEU A 141 7.07 3.20 2.90
C LEU A 141 8.08 4.09 3.63
N GLU A 142 7.60 5.03 4.45
CA GLU A 142 8.45 5.92 5.26
C GLU A 142 9.29 5.15 6.27
N ARG A 143 8.72 4.12 6.92
CA ARG A 143 9.50 3.20 7.76
C ARG A 143 10.60 2.52 6.96
N ARG A 144 10.26 1.94 5.81
CA ARG A 144 11.24 1.26 4.96
C ARG A 144 12.37 2.19 4.49
N MET A 145 12.05 3.44 4.20
CA MET A 145 13.05 4.45 3.85
C MET A 145 13.93 4.84 5.05
N ALA A 146 13.35 4.94 6.27
CA ALA A 146 14.09 5.21 7.50
C ALA A 146 15.08 4.10 7.85
N GLN A 147 14.76 2.83 7.53
CA GLN A 147 15.61 1.67 7.87
C GLN A 147 16.99 1.66 7.20
N GLY A 148 17.18 2.32 6.05
CA GLY A 148 18.48 2.45 5.37
C GLY A 148 19.20 1.12 5.04
N LYS A 149 20.26 1.18 4.21
CA LYS A 149 21.08 -0.01 3.88
C LYS A 149 22.20 -0.30 4.89
N GLY A 150 22.22 0.33 6.05
CA GLY A 150 23.31 0.15 7.00
C GLY A 150 23.03 0.72 8.36
N PHE A 151 22.50 -0.10 9.28
CA PHE A 151 22.76 0.02 10.72
C PHE A 151 22.40 -1.24 11.54
N TYR A 152 22.03 -2.37 10.91
CA TYR A 152 21.62 -3.58 11.64
C TYR A 152 22.76 -4.55 11.97
N SER A 153 23.99 -4.07 12.14
CA SER A 153 25.05 -4.89 12.73
C SER A 153 25.00 -4.91 14.26
N PHE A 154 24.27 -4.01 14.93
CA PHE A 154 24.48 -3.78 16.37
C PHE A 154 23.27 -3.90 17.31
N PHE A 155 22.06 -4.21 16.84
CA PHE A 155 20.88 -4.18 17.74
C PHE A 155 19.96 -5.40 17.67
N PHE A 156 20.52 -6.61 17.54
CA PHE A 156 19.83 -7.83 17.94
C PHE A 156 20.58 -8.50 19.08
N SER A 157 20.53 -7.86 20.26
CA SER A 157 20.93 -8.47 21.53
C SER A 157 19.81 -8.26 22.56
N SER A 158 19.03 -9.32 22.76
CA SER A 158 18.21 -9.67 23.95
C SER A 158 17.09 -8.76 24.49
N GLN A 159 16.97 -7.48 24.11
CA GLN A 159 16.00 -6.57 24.77
C GLN A 159 14.62 -6.41 24.08
N SER A 160 14.45 -6.91 22.85
CA SER A 160 13.21 -6.69 22.07
C SER A 160 11.98 -7.47 22.59
N LEU A 161 12.18 -8.61 23.26
CA LEU A 161 11.08 -9.42 23.81
C LEU A 161 10.36 -8.74 25.00
N LEU A 162 11.09 -7.96 25.81
CA LEU A 162 10.51 -7.29 26.98
C LEU A 162 9.60 -6.12 26.58
N VAL A 163 9.92 -5.43 25.48
CA VAL A 163 9.15 -4.29 24.98
C VAL A 163 7.83 -4.74 24.35
N ILE A 164 7.83 -5.87 23.62
CA ILE A 164 6.62 -6.47 23.06
C ILE A 164 5.70 -6.96 24.20
N LEU A 165 6.26 -7.57 25.25
CA LEU A 165 5.48 -7.95 26.44
C LEU A 165 4.87 -6.72 27.14
N LEU A 166 5.64 -5.65 27.32
CA LEU A 166 5.15 -4.43 27.98
C LEU A 166 4.04 -3.73 27.17
N CYS A 167 4.11 -3.74 25.83
CA CYS A 167 3.05 -3.20 24.97
C CYS A 167 1.77 -4.05 24.98
N MET A 168 1.89 -5.37 25.13
CA MET A 168 0.73 -6.26 25.30
C MET A 168 0.05 -6.09 26.66
N PHE A 169 0.81 -5.73 27.70
CA PHE A 169 0.26 -5.41 29.03
C PHE A 169 -0.31 -3.99 29.14
N SER A 170 0.13 -3.02 28.32
CA SER A 170 -0.38 -1.64 28.35
C SER A 170 -1.63 -1.39 27.49
N GLY A 171 -2.14 -2.42 26.79
CA GLY A 171 -3.37 -2.34 26.00
C GLY A 171 -4.65 -1.98 26.76
N TYR A 172 -4.59 -1.83 28.09
CA TYR A 172 -5.74 -1.42 28.92
C TYR A 172 -5.77 0.05 29.34
N LEU A 173 -4.77 0.87 29.00
CA LEU A 173 -4.76 2.30 29.34
C LEU A 173 -4.30 3.16 28.16
N TRP A 174 -5.10 3.24 27.10
CA TRP A 174 -4.95 4.25 26.06
C TRP A 174 -5.98 5.38 26.28
N SER A 175 -5.88 6.10 27.41
CA SER A 175 -6.80 7.20 27.72
C SER A 175 -6.18 8.43 28.41
N SER A 176 -4.87 8.67 28.30
CA SER A 176 -4.32 9.95 28.75
C SER A 176 -3.07 10.39 27.97
N GLU A 177 -2.91 11.71 27.84
CA GLU A 177 -1.78 12.41 27.22
C GLU A 177 -0.40 12.00 27.81
N ALA A 178 -0.38 11.42 29.02
CA ALA A 178 0.83 10.95 29.69
C ALA A 178 1.53 9.76 28.98
N ASN A 179 0.81 9.00 28.15
CA ASN A 179 1.39 7.88 27.42
C ASN A 179 2.20 8.30 26.19
N LEU A 180 1.96 9.50 25.64
CA LEU A 180 2.76 10.04 24.54
C LEU A 180 4.19 10.33 25.02
N SER A 181 4.33 10.97 26.19
CA SER A 181 5.63 11.26 26.79
C SER A 181 6.46 10.01 27.10
N VAL A 182 5.82 8.89 27.47
CA VAL A 182 6.51 7.63 27.72
C VAL A 182 6.97 6.97 26.42
N PHE A 183 6.23 7.15 25.32
CA PHE A 183 6.64 6.69 23.98
C PHE A 183 7.83 7.50 23.44
N GLU A 184 7.77 8.84 23.57
CA GLU A 184 8.86 9.78 23.25
C GLU A 184 10.15 9.49 24.04
N LEU A 185 10.02 9.22 25.35
CA LEU A 185 11.14 8.81 26.20
C LEU A 185 11.74 7.45 25.76
N LYS A 186 10.93 6.52 25.24
CA LYS A 186 11.38 5.21 24.77
C LYS A 186 12.14 5.29 23.45
N ILE A 187 11.74 6.21 22.56
CA ILE A 187 12.49 6.53 21.32
C ILE A 187 13.85 7.17 21.67
N SER A 188 13.87 8.06 22.66
CA SER A 188 15.10 8.71 23.14
C SER A 188 16.10 7.70 23.77
N LEU A 189 15.60 6.69 24.50
CA LEU A 189 16.40 5.66 25.16
C LEU A 189 16.93 4.56 24.22
N LEU A 190 16.40 4.43 23.00
CA LEU A 190 16.86 3.49 21.97
C LEU A 190 18.11 3.95 21.21
N GLY A 191 18.73 5.07 21.61
CA GLY A 191 20.02 5.49 21.05
C GLY A 191 19.97 5.82 19.56
N ILE A 192 18.82 6.28 19.05
CA ILE A 192 18.70 6.84 17.70
C ILE A 192 19.40 8.21 17.71
N SER A 193 20.73 8.20 17.69
CA SER A 193 21.53 9.31 17.16
C SER A 193 21.58 9.11 15.64
N SER A 194 20.45 9.24 14.97
CA SER A 194 20.42 9.29 13.51
C SER A 194 20.27 10.73 13.07
N ALA A 195 21.01 11.12 12.03
CA ALA A 195 20.81 12.38 11.30
C ALA A 195 19.32 12.74 11.22
N ASP A 196 18.97 13.96 11.63
CA ASP A 196 17.60 14.45 11.92
C ASP A 196 16.50 13.93 10.97
N ASN A 197 16.83 13.74 9.70
CA ASN A 197 15.97 13.22 8.65
C ASN A 197 15.39 11.80 8.91
N GLN A 198 16.10 10.88 9.57
CA GLN A 198 15.56 9.53 9.82
C GLN A 198 14.50 9.52 10.93
N ALA A 199 14.67 10.32 11.97
CA ALA A 199 13.69 10.47 13.04
C ALA A 199 12.41 11.14 12.53
N GLU A 200 12.56 12.17 11.69
CA GLU A 200 11.43 12.85 11.03
C GLU A 200 10.57 11.86 10.22
N MET A 201 11.19 10.99 9.43
CA MET A 201 10.46 9.99 8.64
C MET A 201 9.71 8.96 9.49
N VAL A 202 10.25 8.60 10.67
CA VAL A 202 9.56 7.71 11.61
C VAL A 202 8.33 8.41 12.21
N GLU A 203 8.45 9.69 12.54
CA GLU A 203 7.33 10.47 13.09
C GLU A 203 6.23 10.71 12.04
N GLU A 204 6.61 11.08 10.81
CA GLU A 204 5.67 11.17 9.67
C GLU A 204 4.89 9.86 9.49
N SER A 205 5.60 8.72 9.56
CA SER A 205 4.97 7.41 9.45
C SER A 205 3.96 7.13 10.56
N ILE A 206 4.25 7.53 11.80
CA ILE A 206 3.34 7.39 12.94
C ILE A 206 2.12 8.30 12.72
N GLN A 207 2.33 9.52 12.25
CA GLN A 207 1.26 10.46 11.97
C GLN A 207 0.30 9.94 10.90
N HIS A 208 0.80 9.44 9.77
CA HIS A 208 -0.03 8.83 8.73
C HIS A 208 -0.81 7.60 9.24
N ALA A 209 -0.19 6.77 10.09
CA ALA A 209 -0.89 5.65 10.71
C ALA A 209 -2.03 6.11 11.65
N ARG A 210 -1.80 7.17 12.44
CA ARG A 210 -2.84 7.78 13.29
C ARG A 210 -4.00 8.30 12.46
N GLU A 211 -3.72 9.03 11.38
CA GLU A 211 -4.76 9.53 10.47
C GLU A 211 -5.53 8.41 9.78
N ALA A 212 -4.88 7.31 9.41
CA ALA A 212 -5.56 6.15 8.87
C ALA A 212 -6.58 5.55 9.85
N ILE A 213 -6.29 5.59 11.16
CA ILE A 213 -7.19 5.12 12.22
C ILE A 213 -8.37 6.07 12.38
N THR A 214 -8.16 7.38 12.34
CA THR A 214 -9.25 8.36 12.52
C THR A 214 -10.29 8.31 11.40
N LEU A 215 -9.88 7.88 10.20
CA LEU A 215 -10.81 7.65 9.08
C LEU A 215 -11.72 6.42 9.30
N ASP A 216 -11.38 5.51 10.20
CA ASP A 216 -12.16 4.29 10.44
C ASP A 216 -12.03 3.80 11.90
N VAL A 217 -12.70 4.54 12.79
CA VAL A 217 -12.70 4.30 14.25
C VAL A 217 -13.44 3.01 14.64
N LYS A 218 -14.18 2.37 13.71
CA LYS A 218 -15.03 1.19 14.01
C LYS A 218 -14.36 -0.16 13.79
N ASP A 219 -13.27 -0.21 13.02
CA ASP A 219 -12.57 -1.47 12.71
C ASP A 219 -11.46 -1.77 13.73
N GLY A 220 -11.73 -2.67 14.68
CA GLY A 220 -10.71 -3.30 15.55
C GLY A 220 -9.57 -3.97 14.76
N ASN A 221 -9.81 -4.36 13.51
CA ASN A 221 -8.82 -4.92 12.60
C ASN A 221 -7.77 -3.91 12.09
N SER A 222 -8.10 -2.62 12.07
CA SER A 222 -7.17 -1.54 11.70
C SER A 222 -6.00 -1.49 12.68
N TRP A 223 -6.31 -1.68 13.97
CA TRP A 223 -5.33 -1.72 15.05
C TRP A 223 -4.38 -2.88 14.90
N CYS A 224 -4.85 -4.09 14.57
CA CYS A 224 -3.98 -5.26 14.38
C CYS A 224 -3.09 -5.13 13.14
N LYS A 225 -3.60 -4.60 12.01
CA LYS A 225 -2.78 -4.34 10.82
C LYS A 225 -1.73 -3.26 11.09
N ILE A 226 -2.08 -2.23 11.85
CA ILE A 226 -1.15 -1.18 12.28
C ILE A 226 -0.16 -1.70 13.32
N LEU A 227 -0.57 -2.54 14.28
CA LEU A 227 0.35 -3.20 15.20
C LEU A 227 1.32 -4.10 14.44
N GLN A 228 0.83 -4.87 13.45
CA GLN A 228 1.66 -5.72 12.60
C GLN A 228 2.64 -4.88 11.76
N THR A 229 2.22 -3.72 11.23
CA THR A 229 3.12 -2.81 10.48
C THR A 229 4.04 -1.97 11.39
N CYS A 230 3.67 -1.73 12.64
CA CYS A 230 4.50 -1.08 13.66
C CYS A 230 5.50 -2.05 14.32
N ILE A 231 5.20 -3.37 14.35
CA ILE A 231 6.01 -4.39 15.02
C ILE A 231 6.85 -5.22 14.04
N MET A 232 6.42 -5.44 12.79
CA MET A 232 7.14 -6.28 11.82
C MET A 232 7.87 -5.49 10.71
N LEU A 233 8.64 -4.49 11.10
CA LEU A 233 9.73 -3.94 10.30
C LEU A 233 10.85 -3.43 11.23
#